data_AF-A0A6J1DZV1-F1
#
_entry.id   AF-A0A6J1DZV1-F1
#
_cell.length_a   1.000
_cell.length_b   1.000
_cell.length_c   1.000
_cell.angle_alpha   90.00
_cell.angle_beta   90.00
_cell.angle_gamma   90.00
#
_symmetry.space_group_name_H-M   'P 1'
#
loop_
_entity.id
_entity.type
_entity.pdbx_description
1 polymer ?
#
loop_
_entity_poly.entity_id
_entity_poly.type
_entity_poly.pdbx_seq_one_letter_code
_entity_poly.pdbx_strand_id
1 'polypeptide(L)'
;MIDAQLSQSHHILRSYASQHHQQGHSISPHERQDLDNFLAQYMIVLCSFKEQLQQHVRVHAVEAVMACREIENTLQALTGVSLGEGTGATMSDDEDDIPMDFSLDQSGADAHDMMGFGPLLPTESERSLMERVRQELKIELKQGFKSRIEDVREEILRKRRAGKLPGDTTTVLKNWWQQHSKWPYPTEDDKAKLVEETGLQLKQINNWFINQRKRNWHSNSQSVTSLKSKRKR
;
A
#
# COMPACT_ATOMS: atom_id res chain seq x y z
N MET A 1 -6.51 18.96 -15.61
CA MET A 1 -5.07 19.26 -15.84
C MET A 1 -4.74 19.19 -17.34
N ILE A 2 -5.20 18.17 -18.06
CA ILE A 2 -5.08 18.06 -19.53
C ILE A 2 -5.92 19.12 -20.25
N ASP A 3 -7.18 19.34 -19.84
CA ASP A 3 -8.07 20.34 -20.49
C ASP A 3 -7.56 21.78 -20.35
N ALA A 4 -6.92 22.09 -19.21
CA ALA A 4 -6.27 23.38 -19.00
C ALA A 4 -5.06 23.57 -19.95
N GLN A 5 -4.28 22.51 -20.19
CA GLN A 5 -3.16 22.56 -21.15
C GLN A 5 -3.63 22.61 -22.62
N LEU A 6 -4.73 21.94 -22.97
CA LEU A 6 -5.37 22.05 -24.28
C LEU A 6 -5.83 23.49 -24.57
N SER A 7 -6.43 24.15 -23.57
CA SER A 7 -6.85 25.57 -23.69
C SER A 7 -5.68 26.52 -23.95
N GLN A 8 -4.50 26.23 -23.38
CA GLN A 8 -3.27 27.00 -23.61
C GLN A 8 -2.67 26.76 -25.01
N SER A 9 -2.88 25.58 -25.61
CA SER A 9 -2.34 25.26 -26.94
C SER A 9 -2.89 26.18 -28.05
N HIS A 10 -4.17 26.54 -27.96
CA HIS A 10 -4.81 27.47 -28.89
C HIS A 10 -4.17 28.87 -28.84
N HIS A 11 -3.73 29.30 -27.65
CA HIS A 11 -3.07 30.59 -27.48
C HIS A 11 -1.66 30.59 -28.09
N ILE A 12 -0.95 29.46 -28.02
CA ILE A 12 0.36 29.27 -28.65
C ILE A 12 0.23 29.28 -30.18
N LEU A 13 -0.72 28.51 -30.74
CA LEU A 13 -1.03 28.50 -32.17
C LEU A 13 -1.39 29.89 -32.70
N ARG A 14 -2.24 30.63 -31.97
CA ARG A 14 -2.60 32.00 -32.34
C ARG A 14 -1.40 32.95 -32.27
N SER A 15 -0.51 32.80 -31.28
CA SER A 15 0.72 33.62 -31.19
C SER A 15 1.68 33.35 -32.35
N TYR A 16 1.88 32.09 -32.73
CA TYR A 16 2.72 31.68 -33.85
C TYR A 16 2.20 32.21 -35.18
N ALA A 17 0.89 32.09 -35.42
CA ALA A 17 0.25 32.61 -36.63
C ALA A 17 0.34 34.15 -36.72
N SER A 18 0.26 34.84 -35.59
CA SER A 18 0.37 36.30 -35.50
C SER A 18 1.80 36.79 -35.76
N GLN A 19 2.81 36.08 -35.24
CA GLN A 19 4.22 36.39 -35.47
C GLN A 19 4.64 36.17 -36.94
N HIS A 20 4.15 35.08 -37.57
CA HIS A 20 4.44 34.79 -38.98
C HIS A 20 3.82 35.80 -39.96
N HIS A 21 2.75 36.51 -39.57
CA HIS A 21 2.14 37.56 -40.40
C HIS A 21 2.88 38.90 -40.32
N GLN A 22 3.62 39.17 -39.25
CA GLN A 22 4.35 40.43 -39.06
C GLN A 22 5.78 40.39 -39.62
N GLN A 23 6.39 39.21 -39.69
CA GLN A 23 7.67 38.98 -40.34
C GLN A 23 7.40 38.22 -41.64
N GLY A 24 7.49 38.88 -42.79
CA GLY A 24 7.25 38.29 -44.13
C GLY A 24 8.27 37.21 -44.54
N HIS A 25 8.66 36.30 -43.65
CA HIS A 25 9.44 35.11 -43.94
C HIS A 25 8.52 34.01 -44.46
N SER A 26 8.41 33.91 -45.79
CA SER A 26 7.93 32.68 -46.40
C SER A 26 8.97 31.59 -46.15
N ILE A 27 8.60 30.58 -45.38
CA ILE A 27 9.43 29.38 -45.14
C ILE A 27 9.83 28.81 -46.51
N SER A 28 11.12 28.52 -46.69
CA SER A 28 11.61 27.92 -47.93
C SER A 28 10.89 26.59 -48.20
N PRO A 29 10.63 26.20 -49.46
CA PRO A 29 10.05 24.90 -49.77
C PRO A 29 10.79 23.72 -49.12
N HIS A 30 12.11 23.85 -48.96
CA HIS A 30 12.96 22.86 -48.30
C HIS A 30 12.70 22.79 -46.78
N GLU A 31 12.66 23.93 -46.11
CA GLU A 31 12.39 24.01 -44.66
C GLU A 31 10.98 23.51 -44.33
N ARG A 32 10.02 23.73 -45.23
CA ARG A 32 8.66 23.20 -45.11
C ARG A 32 8.66 21.67 -45.20
N GLN A 33 9.41 21.12 -46.15
CA GLN A 33 9.56 19.66 -46.29
C GLN A 33 10.22 19.04 -45.06
N ASP A 34 11.25 19.69 -44.49
CA ASP A 34 11.92 19.23 -43.27
C ASP A 34 10.99 19.24 -42.05
N LEU A 35 10.17 20.29 -41.93
CA LEU A 35 9.16 20.39 -40.88
C LEU A 35 8.07 19.31 -41.04
N ASP A 36 7.58 19.10 -42.25
CA ASP A 36 6.58 18.06 -42.54
C ASP A 36 7.14 16.66 -42.23
N ASN A 37 8.42 16.41 -42.57
CA ASN A 37 9.12 15.17 -42.24
C ASN A 37 9.27 15.00 -40.72
N PHE A 38 9.64 16.05 -39.99
CA PHE A 38 9.75 16.02 -38.53
C PHE A 38 8.38 15.76 -37.87
N LEU A 39 7.34 16.45 -38.31
CA LEU A 39 5.98 16.28 -37.78
C LEU A 39 5.45 14.87 -38.04
N ALA A 40 5.72 14.30 -39.21
CA ALA A 40 5.38 12.91 -39.53
C ALA A 40 6.08 11.93 -38.58
N GLN A 41 7.39 12.09 -38.35
CA GLN A 41 8.14 11.26 -37.40
C GLN A 41 7.63 11.41 -35.97
N TYR A 42 7.35 12.64 -35.54
CA TYR A 42 6.79 12.94 -34.24
C TYR A 42 5.42 12.27 -34.04
N MET A 43 4.55 12.33 -35.04
CA MET A 43 3.25 11.64 -35.01
C MET A 43 3.41 10.12 -34.89
N ILE A 44 4.36 9.51 -35.59
CA ILE A 44 4.63 8.07 -35.48
C ILE A 44 5.03 7.70 -34.05
N VAL A 45 5.89 8.51 -33.41
CA VAL A 45 6.30 8.30 -32.01
C VAL A 45 5.13 8.46 -31.04
N LEU A 46 4.25 9.44 -31.25
CA LEU A 46 3.07 9.60 -30.42
C LEU A 46 2.09 8.43 -30.57
N CYS A 47 1.90 7.93 -31.79
CA CYS A 47 1.06 6.76 -32.06
C CYS A 47 1.61 5.51 -31.35
N SER A 48 2.92 5.26 -31.45
CA SER A 48 3.53 4.10 -30.79
C SER A 48 3.46 4.21 -29.26
N PHE A 49 3.64 5.40 -28.70
CA PHE A 49 3.50 5.62 -27.25
C PHE A 49 2.06 5.40 -26.78
N LYS A 50 1.07 5.87 -27.55
CA LYS A 50 -0.36 5.62 -27.26
C LYS A 50 -0.68 4.13 -27.27
N GLU A 51 -0.22 3.40 -28.28
CA GLU A 51 -0.41 1.95 -28.39
C GLU A 51 0.24 1.20 -27.22
N GLN A 52 1.46 1.57 -26.84
CA GLN A 52 2.14 0.99 -25.67
C GLN A 52 1.37 1.23 -24.37
N LEU A 53 0.89 2.46 -24.15
CA LEU A 53 0.13 2.78 -22.95
C LEU A 53 -1.20 2.03 -22.92
N GLN A 54 -1.89 1.95 -24.06
CA GLN A 54 -3.13 1.17 -24.20
C GLN A 54 -2.90 -0.32 -23.95
N GLN A 55 -1.81 -0.87 -24.47
CA GLN A 55 -1.45 -2.27 -24.25
C GLN A 55 -1.13 -2.54 -22.77
N HIS A 56 -0.41 -1.64 -22.09
CA HIS A 56 -0.11 -1.78 -20.67
C HIS A 56 -1.39 -1.77 -19.81
N VAL A 57 -2.36 -0.92 -20.12
CA VAL A 57 -3.67 -0.92 -19.44
C VAL A 57 -4.47 -2.18 -19.79
N ARG A 58 -4.50 -2.59 -21.06
CA ARG A 58 -5.33 -3.71 -21.51
C ARG A 58 -4.81 -5.06 -21.02
N VAL A 59 -3.51 -5.27 -20.99
CA VAL A 59 -2.92 -6.58 -20.65
C VAL A 59 -2.63 -6.65 -19.16
N HIS A 60 -1.82 -5.76 -18.62
CA HIS A 60 -1.38 -5.90 -17.23
C HIS A 60 -2.47 -5.62 -16.20
N ALA A 61 -3.39 -4.68 -16.47
CA ALA A 61 -4.51 -4.48 -15.54
C ALA A 61 -5.50 -5.65 -15.59
N VAL A 62 -5.75 -6.23 -16.77
CA VAL A 62 -6.61 -7.40 -16.89
C VAL A 62 -5.96 -8.63 -16.26
N GLU A 63 -4.67 -8.88 -16.50
CA GLU A 63 -3.91 -9.95 -15.85
C GLU A 63 -3.94 -9.82 -14.33
N ALA A 64 -3.75 -8.62 -13.80
CA ALA A 64 -3.84 -8.36 -12.36
C ALA A 64 -5.24 -8.65 -11.80
N VAL A 65 -6.30 -8.20 -12.50
CA VAL A 65 -7.69 -8.49 -12.10
C VAL A 65 -7.98 -9.99 -12.14
N MET A 66 -7.51 -10.70 -13.17
CA MET A 66 -7.67 -12.15 -13.27
C MET A 66 -6.93 -12.89 -12.16
N ALA A 67 -5.69 -12.48 -11.83
CA ALA A 67 -4.93 -13.04 -10.73
C ALA A 67 -5.60 -12.79 -9.37
N CYS A 68 -6.15 -11.59 -9.13
CA CYS A 68 -6.94 -11.30 -7.94
C CYS A 68 -8.16 -12.22 -7.83
N ARG A 69 -8.89 -12.41 -8.94
CA ARG A 69 -10.07 -13.29 -8.98
C ARG A 69 -9.71 -14.75 -8.75
N GLU A 70 -8.56 -15.21 -9.22
CA GLU A 70 -8.04 -16.56 -8.96
C GLU A 70 -7.70 -16.77 -7.48
N ILE A 71 -7.09 -15.77 -6.83
CA ILE A 71 -6.81 -15.79 -5.39
C ILE A 71 -8.12 -15.84 -4.60
N GLU A 72 -9.11 -15.02 -4.97
CA GLU A 72 -10.44 -15.02 -4.36
C GLU A 72 -11.13 -16.39 -4.48
N ASN A 73 -11.11 -17.00 -5.66
CA ASN A 73 -11.66 -18.34 -5.89
C ASN A 73 -10.92 -19.41 -5.07
N THR A 74 -9.61 -19.29 -4.93
CA THR A 74 -8.81 -20.24 -4.12
C THR A 74 -9.17 -20.10 -2.64
N LEU A 75 -9.32 -18.87 -2.15
CA LEU A 75 -9.76 -18.58 -0.79
C LEU A 75 -11.18 -19.12 -0.54
N GLN A 76 -12.07 -18.95 -1.52
CA GLN A 76 -13.43 -19.50 -1.50
C GLN A 76 -13.43 -21.02 -1.35
N ALA A 77 -12.60 -21.71 -2.14
CA ALA A 77 -12.52 -23.17 -2.10
C ALA A 77 -12.02 -23.69 -0.74
N LEU A 78 -11.11 -22.97 -0.10
CA LEU A 78 -10.54 -23.36 1.20
C LEU A 78 -11.44 -23.03 2.39
N THR A 79 -12.20 -21.94 2.31
CA THR A 79 -12.98 -21.42 3.46
C THR A 79 -14.48 -21.65 3.35
N GLY A 80 -15.00 -21.91 2.14
CA GLY A 80 -16.43 -22.02 1.87
C GLY A 80 -17.19 -20.68 1.95
N VAL A 81 -16.53 -19.57 2.30
CA VAL A 81 -17.18 -18.27 2.56
C VAL A 81 -17.00 -17.32 1.38
N SER A 82 -18.09 -17.07 0.65
CA SER A 82 -18.12 -16.09 -0.46
C SER A 82 -17.92 -14.69 0.09
N LEU A 83 -16.82 -14.05 -0.29
CA LEU A 83 -16.66 -12.59 -0.18
C LEU A 83 -17.57 -11.88 -1.20
N GLY A 84 -18.87 -12.20 -1.18
CA GLY A 84 -19.90 -11.45 -1.86
C GLY A 84 -20.40 -10.35 -0.93
N GLU A 85 -20.02 -9.11 -1.20
CA GLU A 85 -20.76 -7.88 -0.88
C GLU A 85 -21.59 -7.92 0.42
N GLY A 86 -20.93 -8.17 1.55
CA GLY A 86 -21.55 -8.29 2.86
C GLY A 86 -20.83 -7.44 3.87
N THR A 87 -21.41 -6.26 4.14
CA THR A 87 -21.42 -5.54 5.42
C THR A 87 -20.27 -5.84 6.38
N GLY A 88 -19.41 -4.84 6.59
CA GLY A 88 -18.50 -4.74 7.73
C GLY A 88 -19.25 -4.68 9.07
N ALA A 89 -19.84 -5.80 9.46
CA ALA A 89 -20.22 -6.06 10.83
C ALA A 89 -18.97 -6.62 11.52
N THR A 90 -18.21 -5.73 12.15
CA THR A 90 -17.38 -6.11 13.30
C THR A 90 -18.33 -6.77 14.29
N MET A 91 -18.14 -8.06 14.58
CA MET A 91 -18.91 -8.80 15.58
C MET A 91 -18.91 -7.98 16.87
N SER A 92 -20.03 -7.31 17.15
CA SER A 92 -20.31 -6.69 18.43
C SER A 92 -20.43 -7.84 19.42
N ASP A 93 -19.44 -7.89 20.29
CA ASP A 93 -19.48 -8.40 21.65
C ASP A 93 -20.89 -8.24 22.25
N ASP A 94 -21.63 -9.34 22.37
CA ASP A 94 -22.69 -9.59 23.36
C ASP A 94 -23.30 -10.97 23.04
N GLU A 95 -22.69 -12.03 23.56
CA GLU A 95 -23.37 -13.33 23.69
C GLU A 95 -23.58 -13.55 25.19
N ASP A 96 -24.71 -13.04 25.68
CA ASP A 96 -25.28 -13.44 26.96
C ASP A 96 -25.51 -14.96 26.94
N ASP A 97 -25.16 -15.62 28.06
CA ASP A 97 -25.42 -17.02 28.34
C ASP A 97 -26.85 -17.41 27.97
N ILE A 98 -27.01 -18.23 26.93
CA ILE A 98 -28.25 -19.00 26.73
C ILE A 98 -28.08 -20.30 27.51
N PRO A 99 -28.78 -20.50 28.65
CA PRO A 99 -28.84 -21.80 29.29
C PRO A 99 -29.70 -22.68 28.40
N MET A 100 -29.10 -23.68 27.77
CA MET A 100 -29.83 -24.75 27.10
C MET A 100 -30.51 -25.63 28.17
N ASP A 101 -31.67 -25.18 28.66
CA ASP A 101 -32.57 -26.00 29.47
C ASP A 101 -33.27 -27.01 28.55
N PHE A 102 -33.01 -28.29 28.81
CA PHE A 102 -33.54 -29.42 28.07
C PHE A 102 -34.95 -29.74 28.59
N SER A 103 -35.96 -29.03 28.10
CA SER A 103 -37.35 -29.44 28.30
C SER A 103 -37.72 -30.56 27.33
N LEU A 104 -37.59 -31.81 27.80
CA LEU A 104 -38.14 -32.99 27.14
C LEU A 104 -39.62 -33.14 27.54
N ASP A 105 -40.50 -32.81 26.59
CA ASP A 105 -41.94 -33.07 26.65
C ASP A 105 -42.22 -34.55 26.91
N GLN A 106 -43.04 -34.78 27.93
CA GLN A 106 -43.50 -36.07 28.39
C GLN A 106 -44.96 -36.26 27.95
N SER A 107 -45.18 -37.05 26.90
CA SER A 107 -46.47 -37.70 26.67
C SER A 107 -46.36 -38.93 25.76
N GLY A 108 -46.90 -40.07 26.22
CA GLY A 108 -47.17 -41.25 25.38
C GLY A 108 -46.60 -42.55 25.93
N ALA A 109 -47.45 -43.31 26.60
CA ALA A 109 -47.20 -44.62 27.22
C ALA A 109 -46.72 -45.71 26.25
N ASP A 110 -45.79 -46.57 26.71
CA ASP A 110 -46.01 -48.02 26.73
C ASP A 110 -44.99 -48.74 27.62
N ALA A 111 -45.48 -49.76 28.32
CA ALA A 111 -44.82 -50.46 29.40
C ALA A 111 -43.68 -51.38 28.94
N HIS A 112 -42.53 -51.31 29.62
CA HIS A 112 -41.75 -52.51 29.98
C HIS A 112 -40.85 -52.23 31.19
N ASP A 113 -41.14 -52.92 32.29
CA ASP A 113 -40.37 -52.88 33.54
C ASP A 113 -39.18 -53.83 33.41
N MET A 114 -37.95 -53.32 33.27
CA MET A 114 -36.72 -54.13 33.50
C MET A 114 -35.51 -53.22 33.73
N MET A 115 -35.19 -52.98 35.00
CA MET A 115 -33.97 -52.38 35.57
C MET A 115 -33.46 -51.07 34.93
N GLY A 116 -33.54 -50.00 35.72
CA GLY A 116 -33.10 -48.66 35.35
C GLY A 116 -31.65 -48.58 34.87
N PHE A 117 -31.50 -48.10 33.64
CA PHE A 117 -30.36 -47.30 33.19
C PHE A 117 -30.76 -46.62 31.88
N GLY A 118 -31.40 -45.45 31.99
CA GLY A 118 -31.65 -44.58 30.83
C GLY A 118 -30.35 -44.02 30.25
N PRO A 119 -30.39 -43.33 29.09
CA PRO A 119 -29.20 -42.81 28.43
C PRO A 119 -28.34 -42.03 29.43
N LEU A 120 -27.10 -42.48 29.61
CA LEU A 120 -26.14 -41.97 30.58
C LEU A 120 -25.95 -40.46 30.42
N LEU A 121 -26.75 -39.68 31.15
CA LEU A 121 -26.46 -38.28 31.37
C LEU A 121 -25.17 -38.23 32.19
N PRO A 122 -24.13 -37.52 31.73
CA PRO A 122 -22.88 -37.41 32.46
C PRO A 122 -23.17 -36.96 33.89
N THR A 123 -22.54 -37.63 34.84
CA THR A 123 -22.60 -37.26 36.25
C THR A 123 -22.21 -35.80 36.43
N GLU A 124 -22.68 -35.17 37.50
CA GLU A 124 -22.37 -33.77 37.79
C GLU A 124 -20.84 -33.53 37.87
N SER A 125 -20.09 -34.54 38.34
CA SER A 125 -18.62 -34.57 38.30
C SER A 125 -18.04 -34.60 36.88
N GLU A 126 -18.62 -35.38 35.96
CA GLU A 126 -18.16 -35.44 34.56
C GLU A 126 -18.46 -34.13 33.83
N ARG A 127 -19.61 -33.50 34.11
CA ARG A 127 -19.94 -32.17 33.57
C ARG A 127 -18.95 -31.10 34.04
N SER A 128 -18.64 -31.08 35.34
CA SER A 128 -17.65 -30.16 35.91
C SER A 128 -16.26 -30.37 35.32
N LEU A 129 -15.87 -31.63 35.07
CA LEU A 129 -14.59 -31.96 34.42
C LEU A 129 -14.54 -31.45 32.98
N MET A 130 -15.60 -31.70 32.20
CA MET A 130 -15.69 -31.24 30.81
C MET A 130 -15.65 -29.70 30.72
N GLU A 131 -16.31 -28.99 31.63
CA GLU A 131 -16.27 -27.53 31.68
C GLU A 131 -14.86 -27.01 32.02
N ARG A 132 -14.17 -27.66 32.97
CA ARG A 132 -12.78 -27.31 33.30
C ARG A 132 -11.85 -27.51 32.11
N VAL A 133 -11.96 -28.65 31.43
CA VAL A 133 -11.17 -28.96 30.23
C VAL A 133 -11.47 -27.97 29.10
N ARG A 134 -12.74 -27.61 28.92
CA ARG A 134 -13.16 -26.59 27.93
C ARG A 134 -12.56 -25.23 28.24
N GLN A 135 -12.54 -24.82 29.51
CA GLN A 135 -11.92 -23.57 29.93
C GLN A 135 -10.41 -23.57 29.77
N GLU A 136 -9.73 -24.66 30.13
CA GLU A 136 -8.28 -24.81 29.94
C GLU A 136 -7.90 -24.73 28.46
N LEU A 137 -8.60 -25.47 27.59
CA LEU A 137 -8.39 -25.40 26.14
C LEU A 137 -8.64 -23.98 25.60
N LYS A 138 -9.70 -23.30 26.05
CA LYS A 138 -10.01 -21.92 25.65
C LYS A 138 -8.89 -20.96 26.05
N ILE A 139 -8.30 -21.13 27.23
CA ILE A 139 -7.18 -20.32 27.71
C ILE A 139 -5.94 -20.62 26.86
N GLU A 140 -5.63 -21.89 26.64
CA GLU A 140 -4.46 -22.32 25.87
C GLU A 140 -4.52 -21.82 24.42
N LEU A 141 -5.68 -21.96 23.76
CA LEU A 141 -5.93 -21.42 22.42
C LEU A 141 -5.77 -19.90 22.39
N LYS A 142 -6.42 -19.17 23.32
CA LYS A 142 -6.30 -17.70 23.39
C LYS A 142 -4.86 -17.24 23.61
N GLN A 143 -4.12 -17.91 24.50
CA GLN A 143 -2.73 -17.57 24.78
C GLN A 143 -1.81 -17.93 23.61
N GLY A 144 -1.99 -19.11 23.00
CA GLY A 144 -1.22 -19.56 21.84
C GLY A 144 -1.40 -18.63 20.63
N PHE A 145 -2.65 -18.26 20.32
CA PHE A 145 -2.92 -17.30 19.24
C PHE A 145 -2.36 -15.91 19.55
N LYS A 146 -2.51 -15.42 20.79
CA LYS A 146 -1.94 -14.13 21.21
C LYS A 146 -0.41 -14.11 21.03
N SER A 147 0.29 -15.16 21.48
CA SER A 147 1.74 -15.28 21.30
C SER A 147 2.10 -15.29 19.82
N ARG A 148 1.38 -16.06 19.00
CA ARG A 148 1.65 -16.14 17.57
C ARG A 148 1.43 -14.82 16.84
N ILE A 149 0.42 -14.05 17.24
CA ILE A 149 0.17 -12.70 16.72
C ILE A 149 1.31 -11.76 17.09
N GLU A 150 1.80 -11.80 18.33
CA GLU A 150 2.93 -10.96 18.75
C GLU A 150 4.22 -11.31 17.98
N ASP A 151 4.50 -12.60 17.76
CA ASP A 151 5.65 -13.04 16.95
C ASP A 151 5.57 -12.52 15.51
N VAL A 152 4.39 -12.64 14.88
CA VAL A 152 4.16 -12.13 13.53
C VAL A 152 4.31 -10.62 13.48
N ARG A 153 3.78 -9.91 14.48
CA ARG A 153 3.90 -8.46 14.61
C ARG A 153 5.35 -8.03 14.73
N GLU A 154 6.14 -8.66 15.61
CA GLU A 154 7.56 -8.35 15.76
C GLU A 154 8.35 -8.66 14.48
N GLU A 155 8.04 -9.76 13.79
CA GLU A 155 8.66 -10.08 12.50
C GLU A 155 8.35 -9.02 11.43
N ILE A 156 7.11 -8.54 11.36
CA ILE A 156 6.72 -7.42 10.48
C ILE A 156 7.48 -6.14 10.86
N LEU A 157 7.56 -5.80 12.15
CA LEU A 157 8.31 -4.62 12.59
C LEU A 157 9.81 -4.76 12.31
N ARG A 158 10.38 -5.94 12.46
CA ARG A 158 11.79 -6.23 12.15
C ARG A 158 12.07 -6.09 10.67
N LYS A 159 11.23 -6.65 9.80
CA LYS A 159 11.31 -6.43 8.34
C LYS A 159 11.17 -4.96 7.96
N ARG A 160 10.30 -4.21 8.64
CA ARG A 160 10.15 -2.75 8.44
C ARG A 160 11.37 -1.95 8.91
N ARG A 161 12.08 -2.42 9.95
CA ARG A 161 13.31 -1.79 10.47
C ARG A 161 14.56 -2.17 9.67
N ALA A 162 14.60 -3.36 9.07
CA ALA A 162 15.75 -3.89 8.31
C ALA A 162 16.16 -3.06 7.08
N GLY A 163 15.31 -2.13 6.62
CA GLY A 163 15.63 -1.19 5.54
C GLY A 163 16.19 0.17 6.00
N LYS A 164 16.32 0.42 7.30
CA LYS A 164 16.84 1.69 7.83
C LYS A 164 18.34 1.57 8.12
N LEU A 165 19.11 2.55 7.67
CA LEU A 165 20.51 2.69 8.07
C LEU A 165 20.61 2.86 9.59
N PRO A 166 21.68 2.37 10.24
CA PRO A 166 21.94 2.63 11.65
C PRO A 166 21.77 4.12 12.00
N GLY A 167 21.22 4.41 13.19
CA GLY A 167 20.96 5.78 13.63
C GLY A 167 22.22 6.64 13.61
N ASP A 168 23.35 6.05 14.01
CA ASP A 168 24.66 6.72 14.12
C ASP A 168 25.21 7.12 12.75
N THR A 169 25.14 6.21 11.76
CA THR A 169 25.61 6.49 10.39
C THR A 169 24.74 7.54 9.69
N THR A 170 23.45 7.57 10.02
CA THR A 170 22.52 8.56 9.47
C THR A 170 22.85 9.98 9.95
N THR A 171 23.46 10.15 11.12
CA THR A 171 23.84 11.47 11.66
C THR A 171 24.95 12.11 10.82
N VAL A 172 25.97 11.34 10.44
CA VAL A 172 27.06 11.80 9.56
C VAL A 172 26.50 12.26 8.20
N LEU A 173 25.64 11.45 7.58
CA LEU A 173 24.99 11.79 6.29
C LEU A 173 24.12 13.06 6.40
N LYS A 174 23.41 13.24 7.51
CA LYS A 174 22.61 14.45 7.78
C LYS A 174 23.49 15.69 7.97
N ASN A 175 24.61 15.57 8.67
CA ASN A 175 25.54 16.69 8.87
C ASN A 175 26.11 17.17 7.55
N TRP A 176 26.58 16.25 6.70
CA TRP A 176 27.05 16.59 5.35
C TRP A 176 25.94 17.27 4.54
N TRP A 177 24.71 16.73 4.57
CA TRP A 177 23.56 17.29 3.88
C TRP A 177 23.25 18.74 4.30
N GLN A 178 23.31 19.05 5.60
CA GLN A 178 23.05 20.40 6.10
C GLN A 178 24.10 21.40 5.60
N GLN A 179 25.38 21.00 5.62
CA GLN A 179 26.49 21.80 5.11
C GLN A 179 26.36 22.06 3.60
N HIS A 180 25.83 21.09 2.85
CA HIS A 180 25.67 21.15 1.39
C HIS A 180 24.21 21.35 0.96
N SER A 181 23.39 21.98 1.79
CA SER A 181 21.93 22.10 1.58
C SER A 181 21.55 22.86 0.30
N LYS A 182 22.41 23.77 -0.18
CA LYS A 182 22.22 24.52 -1.44
C LYS A 182 22.44 23.64 -2.68
N TRP A 183 23.43 22.76 -2.64
CA TRP A 183 23.82 21.88 -3.75
C TRP A 183 24.15 20.48 -3.23
N PRO A 184 23.13 19.67 -2.90
CA PRO A 184 23.32 18.39 -2.20
C PRO A 184 23.72 17.26 -3.16
N TYR A 185 24.83 17.46 -3.86
CA TYR A 185 25.45 16.50 -4.79
C TYR A 185 26.87 16.21 -4.30
N PRO A 186 27.08 15.16 -3.50
CA PRO A 186 28.41 14.80 -3.04
C PRO A 186 29.29 14.39 -4.23
N THR A 187 30.52 14.89 -4.23
CA THR A 187 31.56 14.49 -5.19
C THR A 187 32.01 13.05 -4.93
N GLU A 188 32.81 12.46 -5.82
CA GLU A 188 33.35 11.12 -5.58
C GLU A 188 34.23 11.05 -4.33
N ASP A 189 34.99 12.12 -4.04
CA ASP A 189 35.81 12.22 -2.83
C ASP A 189 34.94 12.34 -1.57
N ASP A 190 33.85 13.12 -1.62
CA ASP A 190 32.90 13.20 -0.51
C ASP A 190 32.26 11.84 -0.23
N LYS A 191 31.87 11.12 -1.29
CA LYS A 191 31.30 9.79 -1.15
C LYS A 191 32.31 8.82 -0.52
N ALA A 192 33.58 8.87 -0.92
CA ALA A 192 34.63 8.03 -0.35
C ALA A 192 34.81 8.30 1.15
N LYS A 193 34.88 9.59 1.56
CA LYS A 193 34.93 9.96 2.98
C LYS A 193 33.71 9.48 3.75
N LEU A 194 32.51 9.62 3.19
CA LEU A 194 31.29 9.16 3.83
C LEU A 194 31.26 7.62 3.95
N VAL A 195 31.81 6.87 2.99
CA VAL A 195 31.98 5.41 3.11
C VAL A 195 32.91 5.08 4.28
N GLU A 196 34.04 5.77 4.38
CA GLU A 196 35.04 5.57 5.44
C GLU A 196 34.48 5.89 6.82
N GLU A 197 33.81 7.04 6.98
CA GLU A 197 33.26 7.49 8.26
C GLU A 197 32.03 6.69 8.72
N THR A 198 31.20 6.23 7.78
CA THR A 198 29.95 5.53 8.13
C THR A 198 30.06 4.00 8.05
N GLY A 199 31.09 3.47 7.42
CA GLY A 199 31.21 2.04 7.09
C GLY A 199 30.13 1.53 6.14
N LEU A 200 29.34 2.41 5.53
CA LEU A 200 28.27 2.04 4.60
C LEU A 200 28.82 1.81 3.20
N GLN A 201 28.19 0.92 2.46
CA GLN A 201 28.52 0.73 1.05
C GLN A 201 28.18 1.99 0.25
N LEU A 202 29.00 2.29 -0.75
CA LEU A 202 28.80 3.43 -1.66
C LEU A 202 27.38 3.47 -2.26
N LYS A 203 26.83 2.30 -2.60
CA LYS A 203 25.45 2.17 -3.10
C LYS A 203 24.40 2.64 -2.08
N GLN A 204 24.59 2.34 -0.79
CA GLN A 204 23.68 2.77 0.29
C GLN A 204 23.73 4.29 0.47
N ILE A 205 24.92 4.88 0.39
CA ILE A 205 25.14 6.33 0.46
C ILE A 205 24.47 7.02 -0.74
N ASN A 206 24.70 6.53 -1.97
CA ASN A 206 24.06 7.06 -3.17
C ASN A 206 22.53 7.03 -3.07
N ASN A 207 21.96 5.88 -2.68
CA ASN A 207 20.53 5.73 -2.49
C ASN A 207 19.97 6.66 -1.42
N TRP A 208 20.71 6.86 -0.33
CA TRP A 208 20.32 7.78 0.73
C TRP A 208 20.21 9.21 0.21
N PHE A 209 21.23 9.71 -0.51
CA PHE A 209 21.23 11.07 -1.06
C PHE A 209 20.14 11.29 -2.13
N ILE A 210 19.90 10.30 -2.99
CA ILE A 210 18.77 10.34 -3.95
C ILE A 210 17.45 10.48 -3.20
N ASN A 211 17.20 9.61 -2.22
CA ASN A 211 15.97 9.64 -1.43
C ASN A 211 15.85 10.89 -0.56
N GLN A 212 16.97 11.44 -0.07
CA GLN A 212 17.01 12.67 0.71
C GLN A 212 16.68 13.88 -0.16
N ARG A 213 17.21 13.97 -1.39
CA ARG A 213 16.82 15.00 -2.37
C ARG A 213 15.33 14.94 -2.70
N LYS A 214 14.80 13.75 -3.01
CA LYS A 214 13.36 13.58 -3.31
C LYS A 214 12.45 14.09 -2.17
N ARG A 215 12.84 13.84 -0.91
CA ARG A 215 12.11 14.29 0.29
C ARG A 215 12.19 15.81 0.50
N ASN A 216 13.32 16.45 0.20
CA ASN A 216 13.53 17.88 0.49
C ASN A 216 13.16 18.81 -0.68
N TRP A 217 13.14 18.31 -1.91
CA TRP A 217 12.83 19.11 -3.11
C TRP A 217 11.42 19.74 -3.07
N HIS A 218 10.42 19.01 -2.55
CA HIS A 218 9.03 19.49 -2.46
C HIS A 218 8.72 20.24 -1.17
N SER A 219 9.49 20.00 -0.09
CA SER A 219 9.22 20.60 1.22
C SER A 219 9.63 22.08 1.28
N ASN A 220 10.52 22.54 0.39
CA ASN A 220 10.99 23.92 0.37
C ASN A 220 10.06 24.89 -0.40
N SER A 221 9.05 24.40 -1.15
CA SER A 221 8.06 25.27 -1.80
C SER A 221 6.89 25.66 -0.89
N GLN A 222 6.69 24.94 0.23
CA GLN A 222 5.60 25.15 1.17
C GLN A 222 6.02 25.89 2.46
N SER A 223 7.32 26.12 2.70
CA SER A 223 7.81 26.73 3.95
C SER A 223 7.84 28.27 3.94
N VAL A 224 7.76 28.91 2.77
CA VAL A 224 7.81 30.38 2.65
C VAL A 224 6.50 31.12 2.95
N THR A 225 5.38 30.42 3.17
CA THR A 225 4.07 31.05 3.43
C THR A 225 3.63 31.06 4.90
N SER A 226 4.31 30.34 5.80
CA SER A 226 3.82 30.18 7.19
C SER A 226 4.28 31.27 8.18
N LEU A 227 5.26 32.11 7.84
CA LEU A 227 5.87 33.03 8.83
C LEU A 227 5.21 34.42 8.98
N LYS A 228 4.05 34.70 8.37
CA LYS A 228 3.43 36.05 8.46
C LYS A 228 2.19 36.21 9.33
N SER A 229 1.67 35.18 9.99
CA SER A 229 0.44 35.31 10.80
C SER A 229 0.66 35.08 12.29
N LYS A 230 1.49 35.92 12.93
CA LYS A 230 1.45 36.07 14.40
C LYS A 230 1.98 37.44 14.86
N ARG A 231 1.26 38.52 14.51
CA ARG A 231 1.37 39.79 15.25
C ARG A 231 0.19 40.72 14.97
N LYS A 232 -0.86 40.65 15.78
CA LYS A 232 -1.42 41.87 16.39
C LYS A 232 -2.25 41.56 17.63
N ARG A 233 -2.01 42.43 18.60
CA ARG A 233 -2.54 42.58 19.94
C ARG A 233 -3.91 43.25 19.85
#